data_AF-A0A927SZZ1-F1
#
_entry.id   AF-A0A927SZZ1-F1
#
_cell.length_a   1.000
_cell.length_b   1.000
_cell.length_c   1.000
_cell.angle_alpha   90.00
_cell.angle_beta   90.00
_cell.angle_gamma   90.00
#
_symmetry.space_group_name_H-M   'P 1'
#
loop_
_entity.id
_entity.type
_entity.pdbx_description
1 polymer ?
#
loop_
_entity_poly.entity_id
_entity_poly.type
_entity_poly.pdbx_seq_one_letter_code
_entity_poly.pdbx_strand_id
1 'polypeptide(L)'
;MRKIIKNAIQCKLCGDVIESTYRHDYVECRCKSCAVDGGHDYLRCSFKDKDCYIDLSETMPMTEYKIERLKTLLNPTTTLDVTFYDVLEDIDALKSDYYDYMTTEPIKADEELKRLPSADYDLCCALLTMLLREDHFCEGMFGRRFEAGQVTPIIDRMIELLKNEDIKE
;
A
#
# COMPACT_ATOMS: atom_id res chain seq x y z
N MET A 1 12.51 -5.42 -2.56
CA MET A 1 12.46 -4.39 -1.47
C MET A 1 11.49 -4.84 -0.38
N ARG A 2 11.66 -4.39 0.88
CA ARG A 2 10.79 -4.77 2.02
C ARG A 2 10.11 -3.56 2.65
N LYS A 3 8.88 -3.72 3.12
CA LYS A 3 8.12 -2.76 3.93
C LYS A 3 8.33 -3.07 5.40
N ILE A 4 8.57 -2.05 6.22
CA ILE A 4 8.57 -2.17 7.68
C ILE A 4 7.11 -2.19 8.14
N ILE A 5 6.71 -3.25 8.83
CA ILE A 5 5.36 -3.44 9.38
C ILE A 5 5.32 -3.08 10.87
N LYS A 6 6.47 -3.23 11.53
CA LYS A 6 6.64 -2.89 12.94
C LYS A 6 8.09 -2.51 13.19
N ASN A 7 8.29 -1.41 13.91
CA ASN A 7 9.62 -0.92 14.30
C ASN A 7 9.70 -0.88 15.82
N ALA A 8 10.10 -1.99 16.42
CA ALA A 8 10.03 -2.18 17.86
C ALA A 8 11.30 -2.85 18.40
N ILE A 9 11.66 -2.50 19.63
CA ILE A 9 12.74 -3.13 20.36
C ILE A 9 12.34 -3.41 21.81
N GLN A 10 12.98 -4.41 22.42
CA GLN A 10 12.88 -4.68 23.85
C GLN A 10 14.19 -4.35 24.56
N CYS A 11 14.15 -3.46 25.55
CA CYS A 11 15.31 -3.14 26.38
C CYS A 11 15.65 -4.32 27.30
N LYS A 12 16.90 -4.81 27.26
CA LYS A 12 17.34 -5.91 28.13
C LYS A 12 17.58 -5.48 29.59
N LEU A 13 17.72 -4.18 29.85
CA LEU A 13 18.01 -3.66 31.19
C LEU A 13 16.75 -3.40 32.02
N CYS A 14 15.73 -2.77 31.44
CA CYS A 14 14.47 -2.47 32.14
C CYS A 14 13.28 -3.32 31.68
N GLY A 15 13.43 -4.10 30.61
CA GLY A 15 12.36 -4.95 30.07
C GLY A 15 11.31 -4.22 29.22
N ASP A 16 11.44 -2.91 28.98
CA ASP A 16 10.47 -2.18 28.16
C ASP A 16 10.45 -2.66 26.72
N VAL A 17 9.24 -2.80 26.19
CA VAL A 17 9.00 -2.88 24.75
C VAL A 17 8.56 -1.50 24.29
N ILE A 18 9.31 -0.93 23.36
CA ILE A 18 9.07 0.38 22.76
C ILE A 18 8.93 0.22 21.25
N GLU A 19 8.07 1.03 20.65
CA GLU A 19 7.75 1.00 19.22
C GLU A 19 7.73 2.43 18.67
N SER A 20 8.34 2.61 17.50
CA SER A 20 8.30 3.85 16.72
C SER A 20 7.23 3.69 15.64
N THR A 21 6.23 4.58 15.62
CA THR A 21 5.02 4.40 14.79
C THR A 21 4.91 5.38 13.62
N TYR A 22 5.58 6.54 13.69
CA TYR A 22 5.61 7.55 12.63
C TYR A 22 7.05 7.97 12.31
N ARG A 23 7.22 8.58 11.14
CA ARG A 23 8.53 9.10 10.73
C ARG A 23 9.03 10.12 11.76
N HIS A 24 10.25 9.93 12.23
CA HIS A 24 10.87 10.75 13.29
C HIS A 24 10.25 10.58 14.70
N ASP A 25 9.57 9.46 14.97
CA ASP A 25 9.07 9.07 16.30
C ASP A 25 10.16 8.47 17.17
N TYR A 26 10.95 9.32 17.84
CA TYR A 26 12.02 8.88 18.74
C TYR A 26 11.45 8.47 20.11
N VAL A 27 11.40 7.16 20.35
CA VAL A 27 10.84 6.56 21.58
C VAL A 27 11.95 5.92 22.40
N GLU A 28 12.11 6.36 23.65
CA GLU A 28 13.12 5.85 24.59
C GLU A 28 12.54 4.87 25.60
N CYS A 29 13.32 3.88 26.02
CA CYS A 29 12.94 3.04 27.15
C CYS A 29 13.02 3.83 28.47
N ARG A 30 12.35 3.36 29.53
CA ARG A 30 12.28 4.05 30.83
C ARG A 30 13.66 4.26 31.48
N CYS A 31 14.62 3.36 31.24
CA CYS A 31 15.99 3.50 31.75
C CYS A 31 16.93 4.30 30.82
N LYS A 32 16.41 4.81 29.70
CA LYS A 32 17.13 5.63 28.72
C LYS A 32 18.42 4.98 28.22
N SER A 33 18.42 3.66 28.10
CA SER A 33 19.58 2.90 27.64
C SER A 33 19.52 2.57 26.15
N CYS A 34 18.30 2.49 25.60
CA CYS A 34 18.05 2.37 24.18
C CYS A 34 16.82 3.15 23.77
N ALA A 35 16.75 3.46 22.48
CA ALA A 35 15.64 4.14 21.83
C ALA A 35 15.45 3.62 20.40
N VAL A 36 14.24 3.74 19.89
CA VAL A 36 13.85 3.38 18.52
C VAL A 36 13.27 4.61 17.81
N ASP A 37 13.55 4.76 16.51
CA ASP A 37 13.12 5.88 15.68
C ASP A 37 12.85 5.44 14.24
N GLY A 38 12.02 6.21 13.53
CA GLY A 38 11.83 6.12 12.09
C GLY A 38 10.52 5.52 11.60
N GLY A 39 9.62 5.13 12.52
CA GLY A 39 8.30 4.61 12.15
C GLY A 39 8.41 3.43 11.18
N HIS A 40 7.61 3.47 10.12
CA HIS A 40 7.62 2.48 9.03
C HIS A 40 8.50 2.90 7.83
N ASP A 41 9.25 4.00 7.96
CA ASP A 41 10.08 4.57 6.89
C ASP A 41 11.52 4.04 6.96
N TYR A 42 12.08 3.96 8.15
CA TYR A 42 13.44 3.47 8.39
C TYR A 42 13.59 2.88 9.79
N LEU A 43 14.51 1.93 9.95
CA LEU A 43 14.88 1.37 11.25
C LEU A 43 16.09 2.11 11.79
N ARG A 44 15.93 2.82 12.91
CA ARG A 44 17.04 3.43 13.63
C ARG A 44 16.94 3.13 15.12
N CYS A 45 18.02 2.58 15.67
CA CYS A 45 18.16 2.37 17.10
C CYS A 45 19.30 3.23 17.65
N SER A 46 19.07 3.86 18.80
CA SER A 46 20.12 4.49 19.61
C SER A 46 20.34 3.63 20.85
N PHE A 47 21.59 3.45 21.26
CA PHE A 47 21.93 2.57 22.38
C PHE A 47 23.19 3.05 23.10
N LYS A 48 23.25 2.81 24.43
CA LYS A 48 24.46 3.02 25.23
C LYS A 48 25.47 1.89 25.05
N ASP A 49 24.96 0.68 24.90
CA ASP A 49 25.74 -0.53 24.64
C ASP A 49 25.07 -1.30 23.49
N LYS A 50 25.86 -1.85 22.57
CA LYS A 50 25.36 -2.50 21.35
C LYS A 50 24.41 -3.66 21.64
N ASP A 51 24.58 -4.32 22.79
CA ASP A 51 23.79 -5.49 23.15
C ASP A 51 22.65 -5.17 24.13
N CYS A 52 22.34 -3.90 24.40
CA CYS A 52 21.36 -3.53 25.43
C CYS A 52 19.89 -3.71 25.03
N TYR A 53 19.60 -4.20 23.82
CA TYR A 53 18.23 -4.44 23.34
C TYR A 53 18.11 -5.74 22.50
N ILE A 54 16.87 -6.20 22.34
CA ILE A 54 16.45 -7.24 21.41
C ILE A 54 15.65 -6.54 20.31
N ASP A 55 16.01 -6.78 19.05
CA ASP A 55 15.24 -6.27 17.91
C ASP A 55 13.95 -7.10 17.76
N LEU A 56 12.82 -6.41 17.72
CA LEU A 56 11.48 -6.97 17.53
C LEU A 56 10.80 -6.41 16.28
N SER A 57 11.58 -5.81 15.37
CA SER A 57 11.07 -5.23 14.13
C SER A 57 10.59 -6.32 13.17
N GLU A 58 9.49 -6.05 12.48
CA GLU A 58 8.88 -6.96 11.52
C GLU A 58 8.88 -6.30 10.14
N THR A 59 9.26 -7.06 9.12
CA THR A 59 9.29 -6.59 7.74
C THR A 59 8.63 -7.60 6.82
N MET A 60 8.00 -7.11 5.75
CA MET A 60 7.30 -7.92 4.77
C MET A 60 7.84 -7.61 3.35
N PRO A 61 7.94 -8.58 2.44
CA PRO A 61 8.17 -8.30 1.02
C PRO A 61 7.19 -7.26 0.49
N MET A 62 7.67 -6.32 -0.33
CA MET A 62 6.80 -5.26 -0.85
C MET A 62 5.66 -5.83 -1.68
N THR A 63 5.90 -6.87 -2.48
CA THR A 63 4.89 -7.58 -3.28
C THR A 63 3.77 -8.15 -2.40
N GLU A 64 4.14 -8.85 -1.32
CA GLU A 64 3.19 -9.37 -0.34
C GLU A 64 2.38 -8.24 0.33
N TYR A 65 3.04 -7.16 0.75
CA TYR A 65 2.37 -5.97 1.30
C TYR A 65 1.33 -5.39 0.32
N LYS A 66 1.72 -5.18 -0.94
CA LYS A 66 0.82 -4.66 -1.98
C LYS A 66 -0.38 -5.58 -2.19
N ILE A 67 -0.17 -6.89 -2.21
CA ILE A 67 -1.25 -7.88 -2.36
C ILE A 67 -2.21 -7.82 -1.17
N GLU A 68 -1.72 -7.74 0.07
CA GLU A 68 -2.58 -7.63 1.25
C GLU A 68 -3.42 -6.36 1.22
N ARG A 69 -2.81 -5.22 0.88
CA ARG A 69 -3.51 -3.93 0.73
C ARG A 69 -4.56 -3.97 -0.38
N LEU A 70 -4.27 -4.59 -1.52
CA LEU A 70 -5.26 -4.73 -2.61
C LEU A 70 -6.42 -5.63 -2.20
N LYS A 71 -6.18 -6.71 -1.46
CA LYS A 71 -7.25 -7.60 -0.96
C LYS A 71 -8.22 -6.89 -0.03
N THR A 72 -7.78 -5.86 0.73
CA THR A 72 -8.71 -5.12 1.60
C THR A 72 -9.79 -4.42 0.79
N LEU A 73 -9.51 -4.01 -0.45
CA LEU A 73 -10.47 -3.35 -1.34
C LEU A 73 -11.59 -4.28 -1.84
N LEU A 74 -11.37 -5.61 -1.74
CA LEU A 74 -12.37 -6.61 -2.11
C LEU A 74 -13.34 -6.94 -0.96
N ASN A 75 -13.11 -6.39 0.24
CA ASN A 75 -13.98 -6.64 1.37
C ASN A 75 -15.31 -5.86 1.23
N PRO A 76 -16.46 -6.51 1.48
CA PRO A 76 -17.78 -5.91 1.27
C PRO A 76 -18.14 -4.78 2.26
N THR A 77 -17.33 -4.58 3.31
CA THR A 77 -17.51 -3.51 4.31
C THR A 77 -16.69 -2.26 4.00
N THR A 78 -15.96 -2.23 2.89
CA THR A 78 -15.08 -1.11 2.50
C THR A 78 -15.91 0.11 2.10
N THR A 79 -15.66 1.26 2.75
CA THR A 79 -16.20 2.56 2.33
C THR A 79 -15.47 3.01 1.07
N LEU A 80 -16.22 3.28 -0.01
CA LEU A 80 -15.75 2.88 -1.32
C LEU A 80 -14.71 3.77 -2.00
N ASP A 81 -14.69 5.08 -1.76
CA ASP A 81 -13.82 6.00 -2.50
C ASP A 81 -12.56 6.38 -1.70
N VAL A 82 -12.71 6.84 -0.45
CA VAL A 82 -11.59 7.22 0.43
C VAL A 82 -10.65 6.02 0.64
N THR A 83 -11.19 4.83 0.87
CA THR A 83 -10.35 3.64 1.10
C THR A 83 -9.55 3.23 -0.15
N PHE A 84 -10.07 3.48 -1.36
CA PHE A 84 -9.32 3.20 -2.59
C PHE A 84 -8.17 4.19 -2.78
N TYR A 85 -8.40 5.49 -2.58
CA TYR A 85 -7.31 6.47 -2.63
C TYR A 85 -6.21 6.15 -1.62
N ASP A 86 -6.55 5.92 -0.36
CA ASP A 86 -5.59 5.61 0.71
C ASP A 86 -4.76 4.36 0.39
N VAL A 87 -5.40 3.30 -0.11
CA VAL A 87 -4.68 2.07 -0.48
C VAL A 87 -3.75 2.32 -1.66
N LEU A 88 -4.23 2.96 -2.73
CA LEU A 88 -3.41 3.18 -3.93
C LEU A 88 -2.24 4.14 -3.66
N GLU A 89 -2.41 5.15 -2.82
CA GLU A 89 -1.31 6.01 -2.39
C GLU A 89 -0.28 5.23 -1.56
N ASP A 90 -0.72 4.42 -0.58
CA ASP A 90 0.15 3.65 0.29
C ASP A 90 1.01 2.60 -0.47
N ILE A 91 0.48 2.02 -1.54
CA ILE A 91 1.20 1.05 -2.38
C ILE A 91 1.88 1.67 -3.62
N ASP A 92 1.84 2.99 -3.76
CA ASP A 92 2.37 3.75 -4.91
C ASP A 92 1.78 3.27 -6.26
N ALA A 93 0.46 3.10 -6.28
CA ALA A 93 -0.34 2.68 -7.43
C ALA A 93 -1.30 3.77 -7.93
N LEU A 94 -1.40 4.92 -7.26
CA LEU A 94 -2.24 6.03 -7.72
C LEU A 94 -1.54 6.76 -8.89
N LYS A 95 -2.09 6.64 -10.11
CA LYS A 95 -1.51 7.26 -11.32
C LYS A 95 -2.18 8.60 -11.62
N SER A 96 -1.66 9.68 -11.04
CA SER A 96 -2.18 11.04 -11.30
C SER A 96 -2.13 11.45 -12.78
N ASP A 97 -1.22 10.85 -13.53
CA ASP A 97 -0.95 10.97 -14.96
C ASP A 97 -1.66 9.88 -15.81
N TYR A 98 -2.73 9.25 -15.29
CA TYR A 98 -3.43 8.17 -15.99
C TYR A 98 -3.86 8.48 -17.44
N TYR A 99 -4.04 9.76 -17.79
CA TYR A 99 -4.35 10.20 -19.15
C TYR A 99 -3.30 9.72 -20.17
N ASP A 100 -2.02 9.63 -19.80
CA ASP A 100 -0.93 9.19 -20.69
C ASP A 100 -1.02 7.70 -21.04
N TYR A 101 -1.83 6.94 -20.29
CA TYR A 101 -2.07 5.51 -20.51
C TYR A 101 -3.33 5.24 -21.35
N MET A 102 -4.22 6.23 -21.50
CA MET A 102 -5.49 6.08 -22.22
C MET A 102 -5.30 6.22 -23.72
N THR A 103 -6.16 5.55 -24.49
CA THR A 103 -6.11 5.51 -25.96
C THR A 103 -7.29 6.24 -26.62
N THR A 104 -8.29 6.63 -25.84
CA THR A 104 -9.51 7.29 -26.29
C THR A 104 -9.54 8.76 -25.91
N GLU A 105 -10.02 9.60 -26.84
CA GLU A 105 -10.24 11.02 -26.63
C GLU A 105 -11.62 11.45 -27.19
N PRO A 106 -12.55 11.95 -26.35
CA PRO A 106 -12.51 11.98 -24.89
C PRO A 106 -12.43 10.56 -24.30
N ILE A 107 -11.99 10.45 -23.05
CA ILE A 107 -11.84 9.15 -22.36
C ILE A 107 -13.19 8.42 -22.31
N LYS A 108 -13.21 7.18 -22.82
CA LYS A 108 -14.34 6.27 -22.75
C LYS A 108 -13.97 5.07 -21.90
N ALA A 109 -14.29 5.13 -20.61
CA ALA A 109 -13.89 4.11 -19.64
C ALA A 109 -14.22 2.68 -20.08
N ASP A 110 -15.42 2.44 -20.63
CA ASP A 110 -15.82 1.09 -21.09
C ASP A 110 -14.98 0.58 -22.28
N GLU A 111 -14.47 1.47 -23.13
CA GLU A 111 -13.54 1.09 -24.22
C GLU A 111 -12.14 0.83 -23.68
N GLU A 112 -11.67 1.64 -22.73
CA GLU A 112 -10.36 1.44 -22.09
C GLU A 112 -10.31 0.14 -21.28
N LEU A 113 -11.40 -0.22 -20.58
CA LEU A 113 -11.49 -1.46 -19.79
C LEU A 113 -11.37 -2.72 -20.64
N LYS A 114 -11.64 -2.67 -21.96
CA LYS A 114 -11.42 -3.82 -22.87
C LYS A 114 -9.95 -4.21 -22.98
N ARG A 115 -9.02 -3.32 -22.61
CA ARG A 115 -7.57 -3.57 -22.61
C ARG A 115 -7.08 -4.32 -21.37
N LEU A 116 -7.91 -4.45 -20.34
CA LEU A 116 -7.56 -5.10 -19.06
C LEU A 116 -6.97 -6.52 -19.21
N PRO A 117 -7.47 -7.41 -20.08
CA PRO A 117 -6.93 -8.78 -20.19
C PRO A 117 -5.45 -8.85 -20.55
N SER A 118 -4.94 -7.85 -21.27
CA SER A 118 -3.53 -7.74 -21.67
C SER A 118 -2.76 -6.68 -20.88
N ALA A 119 -3.39 -6.04 -19.89
CA ALA A 119 -2.77 -4.97 -19.12
C ALA A 119 -1.63 -5.50 -18.26
N ASP A 120 -0.57 -4.70 -18.17
CA ASP A 120 0.48 -4.81 -17.17
C ASP A 120 0.07 -4.05 -15.89
N TYR A 121 0.96 -4.07 -14.89
CA TYR A 121 0.64 -3.53 -13.57
C TYR A 121 0.37 -2.02 -13.63
N ASP A 122 1.17 -1.27 -14.38
CA ASP A 122 1.01 0.17 -14.53
C ASP A 122 -0.29 0.54 -15.25
N LEU A 123 -0.67 -0.18 -16.32
CA LEU A 123 -1.94 0.05 -16.98
C LEU A 123 -3.13 -0.31 -16.07
N CYS A 124 -3.04 -1.37 -15.26
CA CYS A 124 -4.07 -1.66 -14.26
C CYS A 124 -4.22 -0.52 -13.25
N CYS A 125 -3.10 0.02 -12.74
CA CYS A 125 -3.09 1.19 -11.85
C CYS A 125 -3.77 2.41 -12.50
N ALA A 126 -3.45 2.68 -13.77
CA ALA A 126 -4.03 3.80 -14.52
C ALA A 126 -5.53 3.60 -14.80
N LEU A 127 -5.96 2.39 -15.19
CA LEU A 127 -7.37 2.06 -15.38
C LEU A 127 -8.17 2.22 -14.09
N LEU A 128 -7.64 1.77 -12.95
CA LEU A 128 -8.32 1.94 -11.67
C LEU A 128 -8.39 3.43 -11.27
N THR A 129 -7.30 4.18 -11.45
CA THR A 129 -7.27 5.62 -11.18
C THR A 129 -8.25 6.39 -12.09
N MET A 130 -8.37 6.00 -13.36
CA MET A 130 -9.36 6.55 -14.28
C MET A 130 -10.79 6.39 -13.74
N LEU A 131 -11.15 5.19 -13.25
CA LEU A 131 -12.50 4.97 -12.68
C LEU A 131 -12.74 5.81 -11.42
N LEU A 132 -11.75 5.93 -10.54
CA LEU A 132 -11.83 6.78 -9.34
C LEU A 132 -11.98 8.27 -9.70
N ARG A 133 -11.33 8.71 -10.77
CA ARG A 133 -11.41 10.10 -11.25
C ARG A 133 -12.70 10.39 -12.00
N GLU A 134 -13.31 9.40 -12.64
CA GLU A 134 -14.64 9.53 -13.24
C GLU A 134 -15.70 9.91 -12.17
N ASP A 135 -15.57 9.42 -10.93
CA ASP A 135 -16.42 9.82 -9.80
C ASP A 135 -16.30 11.31 -9.45
N HIS A 136 -15.10 11.88 -9.56
CA HIS A 136 -14.89 13.31 -9.34
C HIS A 136 -15.71 14.15 -10.34
N PHE A 137 -15.90 13.68 -11.57
CA PHE A 137 -16.70 14.37 -12.58
C PHE A 137 -18.20 14.07 -12.45
N CYS A 138 -18.56 12.89 -11.96
CA CYS A 138 -19.93 12.45 -11.76
C CYS A 138 -20.06 11.64 -10.46
N GLU A 139 -20.58 12.30 -9.42
CA GLU A 139 -20.67 11.73 -8.07
C GLU A 139 -21.40 10.37 -8.04
N GLY A 140 -20.77 9.37 -7.40
CA GLY A 140 -21.31 8.02 -7.22
C GLY A 140 -21.18 7.10 -8.43
N MET A 141 -20.51 7.55 -9.50
CA MET A 141 -20.22 6.73 -10.68
C MET A 141 -19.30 5.56 -10.32
N PHE A 142 -18.26 5.77 -9.51
CA PHE A 142 -17.33 4.70 -9.11
C PHE A 142 -18.05 3.62 -8.30
N GLY A 143 -18.94 4.04 -7.41
CA GLY A 143 -19.88 3.17 -6.71
C GLY A 143 -20.65 2.24 -7.64
N ARG A 144 -21.28 2.81 -8.67
CA ARG A 144 -22.04 2.04 -9.64
C ARG A 144 -21.18 1.05 -10.43
N ARG A 145 -19.95 1.43 -10.80
CA ARG A 145 -19.03 0.51 -11.50
C ARG A 145 -18.57 -0.64 -10.61
N PHE A 146 -18.32 -0.35 -9.34
CA PHE A 146 -17.98 -1.36 -8.35
C PHE A 146 -19.13 -2.35 -8.16
N GLU A 147 -20.35 -1.85 -7.95
CA GLU A 147 -21.57 -2.68 -7.84
C GLU A 147 -21.85 -3.48 -9.12
N ALA A 148 -21.55 -2.91 -10.30
CA ALA A 148 -21.64 -3.60 -11.58
C ALA A 148 -20.51 -4.62 -11.82
N GLY A 149 -19.57 -4.78 -10.88
CA GLY A 149 -18.46 -5.74 -10.95
C GLY A 149 -17.35 -5.36 -11.92
N GLN A 150 -17.24 -4.09 -12.34
CA GLN A 150 -16.21 -3.64 -13.28
C GLN A 150 -14.86 -3.35 -12.62
N VAL A 151 -14.83 -3.13 -11.30
CA VAL A 151 -13.62 -2.77 -10.55
C VAL A 151 -12.84 -4.00 -10.07
N THR A 152 -13.54 -5.01 -9.55
CA THR A 152 -12.94 -6.26 -9.03
C THR A 152 -11.96 -6.93 -10.00
N PRO A 153 -12.26 -7.07 -11.31
CA PRO A 153 -11.34 -7.68 -12.26
C PRO A 153 -10.01 -6.93 -12.39
N ILE A 154 -10.00 -5.60 -12.17
CA ILE A 154 -8.78 -4.78 -12.21
C ILE A 154 -7.89 -5.15 -11.01
N ILE A 155 -8.48 -5.20 -9.81
CA ILE A 155 -7.78 -5.57 -8.57
C ILE A 155 -7.23 -7.00 -8.67
N ASP A 156 -8.04 -7.95 -9.14
CA ASP A 156 -7.63 -9.34 -9.31
C ASP A 156 -6.43 -9.45 -10.27
N ARG A 157 -6.46 -8.70 -11.39
CA ARG A 157 -5.35 -8.66 -12.34
C ARG A 157 -4.09 -8.07 -11.73
N MET A 158 -4.20 -6.99 -10.93
CA MET A 158 -3.06 -6.42 -10.20
C MET A 158 -2.44 -7.44 -9.25
N ILE A 159 -3.26 -8.18 -8.50
CA ILE A 159 -2.79 -9.23 -7.57
C ILE A 159 -2.11 -10.38 -8.33
N GLU A 160 -2.68 -10.80 -9.47
CA GLU A 160 -2.10 -11.85 -10.31
C GLU A 160 -0.71 -11.45 -10.83
N LEU A 161 -0.57 -10.22 -11.32
CA LEU A 161 0.70 -9.68 -11.82
C LEU A 161 1.77 -9.65 -10.73
N LEU A 162 1.44 -9.17 -9.52
CA LEU A 162 2.35 -9.13 -8.38
C LEU A 162 2.83 -10.54 -7.98
N LYS A 163 1.93 -11.52 -7.94
CA LYS A 163 2.30 -12.93 -7.65
C LYS A 163 3.23 -13.52 -8.70
N ASN A 164 3.10 -13.10 -9.95
CA ASN A 164 3.92 -13.58 -11.06
C ASN A 164 5.30 -12.88 -11.13
N GLU A 165 5.46 -11.71 -10.50
CA GLU A 165 6.76 -11.06 -10.31
C GLU A 165 7.62 -11.80 -9.29
N ASP A 166 7.03 -12.27 -8.18
CA ASP A 166 7.73 -13.04 -7.14
C ASP A 166 8.32 -14.38 -7.63
N ILE A 167 7.85 -14.92 -8.76
CA ILE A 167 8.33 -16.19 -9.34
C ILE A 167 9.57 -15.96 -10.24
N LYS A 168 9.85 -14.70 -10.63
CA LYS A 168 10.93 -14.35 -11.56
C LYS A 168 12.23 -13.89 -10.87
N GLU A 169 12.20 -13.65 -9.56
CA GLU A 169 13.39 -13.42 -8.72
C GLU A 169 13.94 -14.74 -8.14
#